data_AF-A0AAJ1CIA5-F1
#
_entry.id   AF-A0AAJ1CIA5-F1
#
_cell.length_a   1.000
_cell.length_b   1.000
_cell.length_c   1.000
_cell.angle_alpha   90.00
_cell.angle_beta   90.00
_cell.angle_gamma   90.00
#
_symmetry.space_group_name_H-M   'P 1'
#
loop_
_entity.id
_entity.type
_entity.pdbx_description
1 polymer ?
#
loop_
_entity_poly.entity_id
_entity_poly.type
_entity_poly.pdbx_seq_one_letter_code
_entity_poly.pdbx_strand_id
1 'polypeptide(L)'
;MPSRFDELVAKIAASKDPDKMRMLMCADAWGFKQMATMQPKMAQKWLDKIEASEWHNYLSPEEAEQVVSGLVNQSGTKGPKWPMPQFEAVVTSLGSQMQEAPYYNKYALWATANMIYSDHAKSLSEVVSEADMPKVVYKMAVEKLKDPDRPRFARPYFGL
;
A
#
# COMPACT_ATOMS: atom_id res chain seq x y z
N MET A 1 -21.85 23.00 -7.35
CA MET A 1 -20.48 22.93 -7.91
C MET A 1 -19.96 21.49 -7.89
N PRO A 2 -19.85 20.80 -6.73
CA PRO A 2 -19.50 19.36 -6.69
C PRO A 2 -20.45 18.49 -7.53
N SER A 3 -21.76 18.70 -7.37
CA SER A 3 -22.81 17.99 -8.11
C SER A 3 -22.71 18.07 -9.64
N ARG A 4 -22.17 19.17 -10.18
CA ARG A 4 -22.00 19.34 -11.64
C ARG A 4 -20.74 18.62 -12.15
N PHE A 5 -19.67 18.62 -11.35
CA PHE A 5 -18.45 17.88 -11.67
C PHE A 5 -18.76 16.38 -11.75
N ASP A 6 -19.43 15.84 -10.74
CA ASP A 6 -19.80 14.41 -10.68
C ASP A 6 -20.68 14.00 -11.87
N GLU A 7 -21.67 14.82 -12.23
CA GLU A 7 -22.52 14.60 -13.39
C GLU A 7 -21.72 14.54 -14.71
N LEU A 8 -20.77 15.46 -14.89
CA LEU A 8 -19.93 15.51 -16.09
C LEU A 8 -18.97 14.33 -16.16
N VAL A 9 -18.32 13.96 -15.05
CA VAL A 9 -17.44 12.80 -14.97
C VAL A 9 -18.22 11.52 -15.30
N ALA A 10 -19.42 11.33 -14.73
CA ALA A 10 -20.26 10.19 -15.02
C ALA A 10 -20.65 10.11 -16.51
N LYS A 11 -21.02 11.25 -17.12
CA LYS A 11 -21.34 11.34 -18.56
C LYS A 11 -20.14 11.01 -19.43
N ILE A 12 -18.94 11.51 -19.10
CA ILE A 12 -17.71 11.23 -19.82
C ILE A 12 -17.36 9.74 -19.72
N ALA A 13 -17.37 9.17 -18.52
CA ALA A 13 -17.10 7.75 -18.29
C ALA A 13 -18.05 6.84 -19.08
N ALA A 14 -19.35 7.17 -19.12
CA ALA A 14 -20.34 6.40 -19.88
C ALA A 14 -20.19 6.52 -21.41
N SER A 15 -19.60 7.62 -21.91
CA SER A 15 -19.51 7.90 -23.34
C SER A 15 -18.52 7.02 -24.11
N LYS A 16 -17.54 6.42 -23.42
CA LYS A 16 -16.41 5.67 -24.01
C LYS A 16 -15.64 6.46 -25.10
N ASP A 17 -15.75 7.78 -25.09
CA ASP A 17 -15.18 8.71 -26.06
C ASP A 17 -13.75 9.11 -25.62
N PRO A 18 -12.69 8.69 -26.33
CA PRO A 18 -11.31 8.95 -25.91
C PRO A 18 -10.96 10.44 -25.84
N ASP A 19 -11.60 11.29 -26.65
CA ASP A 19 -11.32 12.73 -26.66
C ASP A 19 -11.93 13.42 -25.44
N LYS A 20 -13.12 12.97 -25.00
CA LYS A 20 -13.71 13.41 -23.73
C LYS A 20 -12.92 12.94 -22.51
N MET A 21 -12.40 11.71 -22.54
CA MET A 21 -11.50 11.21 -21.49
C MET A 21 -10.22 12.06 -21.43
N ARG A 22 -9.61 12.37 -22.59
CA ARG A 22 -8.44 13.25 -22.65
C ARG A 22 -8.74 14.65 -22.13
N MET A 23 -9.89 15.23 -22.47
CA MET A 23 -10.33 16.52 -21.94
C MET A 23 -10.42 16.51 -20.40
N LEU A 24 -11.04 15.47 -19.83
CA LEU A 24 -11.12 15.30 -18.38
C LEU A 24 -9.72 15.20 -17.76
N MET A 25 -8.83 14.39 -18.34
CA MET A 25 -7.44 14.25 -17.88
C MET A 25 -6.65 15.57 -17.96
N CYS A 26 -6.87 16.41 -18.98
CA CYS A 26 -6.25 17.73 -19.05
C CYS A 26 -6.74 18.67 -17.95
N ALA A 27 -8.05 18.68 -17.68
CA ALA A 27 -8.62 19.45 -16.58
C ALA A 27 -8.10 18.96 -15.22
N ASP A 28 -8.03 17.64 -15.04
CA ASP A 28 -7.51 17.00 -13.84
C ASP A 28 -6.03 17.34 -13.62
N ALA A 29 -5.20 17.21 -14.66
CA ALA A 29 -3.78 17.56 -14.60
C ALA A 29 -3.55 19.05 -14.28
N TRP A 30 -4.39 19.95 -14.81
CA TRP A 30 -4.34 21.36 -14.44
C TRP A 30 -4.70 21.56 -12.96
N GLY A 31 -5.79 20.94 -12.50
CA GLY A 31 -6.25 21.03 -11.11
C GLY A 31 -5.22 20.47 -10.13
N PHE A 32 -4.63 19.31 -10.44
CA PHE A 32 -3.55 18.71 -9.66
C PHE A 32 -2.35 19.63 -9.55
N LYS A 33 -1.92 20.29 -10.64
CA LYS A 33 -0.80 21.25 -10.59
C LYS A 33 -1.09 22.41 -9.65
N GLN A 34 -2.32 22.97 -9.68
CA GLN A 34 -2.71 24.03 -8.74
C GLN A 34 -2.68 23.51 -7.29
N MET A 35 -3.25 22.33 -7.06
CA MET A 35 -3.29 21.69 -5.75
C MET A 35 -1.89 21.39 -5.21
N ALA A 36 -0.97 20.89 -6.05
CA ALA A 36 0.40 20.59 -5.67
C ALA A 36 1.16 21.85 -5.22
N THR A 37 0.88 23.02 -5.82
CA THR A 37 1.45 24.29 -5.39
C THR A 37 0.84 24.81 -4.09
N MET A 38 -0.49 24.75 -3.95
CA MET A 38 -1.20 25.39 -2.84
C MET A 38 -1.36 24.51 -1.60
N GLN A 39 -1.50 23.20 -1.81
CA GLN A 39 -1.82 22.19 -0.79
C GLN A 39 -1.04 20.89 -1.06
N PRO A 40 0.30 20.87 -0.93
CA PRO A 40 1.13 19.72 -1.31
C PRO A 40 0.72 18.40 -0.64
N LYS A 41 0.29 18.46 0.63
CA LYS A 41 -0.20 17.26 1.35
C LYS A 41 -1.49 16.70 0.74
N MET A 42 -2.40 17.57 0.30
CA MET A 42 -3.63 17.12 -0.37
C MET A 42 -3.32 16.56 -1.75
N ALA A 43 -2.38 17.18 -2.48
CA ALA A 43 -1.91 16.65 -3.76
C ALA A 43 -1.28 15.27 -3.62
N GLN A 44 -0.49 15.02 -2.56
CA GLN A 44 0.02 13.67 -2.29
C GLN A 44 -1.12 12.67 -2.07
N LYS A 45 -2.11 12.99 -1.24
CA LYS A 45 -3.28 12.12 -1.03
C LYS A 45 -4.09 11.89 -2.31
N TRP A 46 -4.13 12.86 -3.22
CA TRP A 46 -4.73 12.72 -4.53
C TRP A 46 -3.93 11.75 -5.40
N LEU A 47 -2.61 11.93 -5.47
CA LEU A 47 -1.70 11.09 -6.22
C LEU A 47 -1.78 9.63 -5.74
N ASP A 48 -1.78 9.42 -4.42
CA ASP A 48 -1.87 8.08 -3.81
C ASP A 48 -3.11 7.30 -4.30
N LYS A 49 -4.24 7.99 -4.55
CA LYS A 49 -5.46 7.36 -5.09
C LYS A 49 -5.31 6.92 -6.54
N ILE A 50 -4.53 7.65 -7.34
CA ILE A 50 -4.24 7.29 -8.74
C ILE A 50 -3.23 6.16 -8.74
N GLU A 51 -2.16 6.30 -7.97
CA GLU A 51 -1.10 5.31 -7.80
C GLU A 51 -1.69 3.93 -7.48
N ALA A 52 -2.70 3.86 -6.61
CA ALA A 52 -3.40 2.62 -6.28
C ALA A 52 -3.92 1.80 -7.49
N SER A 53 -4.07 2.38 -8.69
CA SER A 53 -4.47 1.62 -9.88
C SER A 53 -3.43 0.61 -10.35
N GLU A 54 -2.15 0.80 -10.01
CA GLU A 54 -1.05 -0.06 -10.43
C GLU A 54 -0.94 -1.37 -9.61
N TRP A 55 -1.61 -1.44 -8.46
CA TRP A 55 -1.44 -2.55 -7.52
C TRP A 55 -2.78 -3.08 -6.99
N HIS A 56 -2.87 -4.39 -6.82
CA HIS A 56 -3.97 -5.05 -6.15
C HIS A 56 -3.97 -4.77 -4.64
N ASN A 57 -2.77 -4.68 -4.05
CA ASN A 57 -2.55 -4.32 -2.65
C ASN A 57 -1.71 -3.04 -2.56
N TYR A 58 -2.37 -1.90 -2.72
CA TYR A 58 -1.79 -0.59 -2.43
C TYR A 58 -2.11 -0.14 -1.00
N LEU A 59 -1.09 0.32 -0.29
CA LEU A 59 -1.25 1.21 0.87
C LEU A 59 -0.47 2.49 0.60
N SER A 60 -1.04 3.63 0.97
CA SER A 60 -0.28 4.88 1.05
C SER A 60 0.75 4.80 2.20
N PRO A 61 1.77 5.68 2.22
CA PRO A 61 2.69 5.77 3.35
C PRO A 61 1.94 6.04 4.68
N GLU A 62 0.95 6.94 4.66
CA GLU A 62 0.15 7.31 5.83
C GLU A 62 -0.70 6.14 6.34
N GLU A 63 -1.34 5.40 5.43
CA GLU A 63 -2.13 4.21 5.76
C GLU A 63 -1.25 3.12 6.37
N ALA A 64 -0.09 2.84 5.78
CA ALA A 64 0.81 1.81 6.29
C ALA A 64 1.38 2.17 7.66
N GLU A 65 1.76 3.42 7.91
CA GLU A 65 2.19 3.89 9.24
C GLU A 65 1.08 3.75 10.28
N GLN A 66 -0.16 4.12 9.92
CA GLN A 66 -1.32 3.92 10.80
C GLN A 66 -1.52 2.44 11.14
N VAL A 67 -1.42 1.56 10.14
CA VAL A 67 -1.54 0.11 10.34
C VAL A 67 -0.44 -0.40 11.27
N VAL A 68 0.83 -0.16 10.96
CA VAL A 68 1.92 -0.77 11.74
C VAL A 68 2.02 -0.23 13.15
N SER A 69 1.67 1.04 13.37
CA SER A 69 1.67 1.66 14.70
C SER A 69 0.57 1.09 15.60
N GLY A 70 -0.52 0.60 15.00
CA GLY A 70 -1.61 -0.08 15.69
C GLY A 70 -1.33 -1.55 16.04
N LEU A 71 -0.28 -2.16 15.48
CA LEU A 71 0.04 -3.57 15.73
C LEU A 71 0.49 -3.80 17.18
N VAL A 72 0.06 -4.93 17.75
CA VAL A 72 0.45 -5.38 19.10
C VAL A 72 1.12 -6.73 18.97
N ASN A 73 2.45 -6.74 19.11
CA ASN A 73 3.24 -7.94 18.99
C ASN A 73 2.92 -8.92 20.14
N GLN A 74 3.13 -10.21 19.91
CA GLN A 74 2.93 -11.25 20.93
C GLN A 74 3.84 -11.13 22.17
N SER A 75 4.87 -10.28 22.11
CA SER A 75 5.69 -9.85 23.26
C SER A 75 5.03 -8.77 24.13
N GLY A 76 3.92 -8.19 23.68
CA GLY A 76 3.26 -7.03 24.28
C GLY A 76 3.74 -5.67 23.77
N THR A 77 4.80 -5.62 22.94
CA THR A 77 5.28 -4.35 22.37
C THR A 77 4.34 -3.84 21.28
N LYS A 78 4.10 -2.53 21.27
CA LYS A 78 3.30 -1.86 20.21
C LYS A 78 4.18 -1.35 19.08
N GLY A 79 3.62 -1.33 17.87
CA GLY A 79 4.29 -0.82 16.68
C GLY A 79 5.03 -1.89 15.88
N PRO A 80 5.70 -1.49 14.79
CA PRO A 80 6.43 -2.41 13.91
C PRO A 80 7.62 -3.05 14.64
N LYS A 81 7.83 -4.35 14.43
CA LYS A 81 9.07 -5.03 14.82
C LYS A 81 10.26 -4.51 14.01
N TRP A 82 10.05 -4.27 12.72
CA TRP A 82 11.06 -3.69 11.83
C TRP A 82 10.54 -2.38 11.25
N PRO A 83 11.09 -1.23 11.69
CA PRO A 83 10.87 0.05 11.02
C PRO A 83 11.22 -0.03 9.54
N MET A 84 10.59 0.79 8.71
CA MET A 84 10.75 0.75 7.24
C MET A 84 12.23 0.72 6.79
N PRO A 85 13.14 1.58 7.29
CA PRO A 85 14.54 1.55 6.83
C PRO A 85 15.25 0.23 7.15
N GLN A 86 14.95 -0.38 8.29
CA GLN A 86 15.50 -1.67 8.68
C GLN A 86 14.95 -2.79 7.79
N PHE A 87 13.65 -2.76 7.50
CA PHE A 87 13.00 -3.74 6.64
C PHE A 87 13.52 -3.64 5.19
N GLU A 88 13.66 -2.42 4.64
CA GLU A 88 14.24 -2.19 3.31
C GLU A 88 15.70 -2.72 3.22
N ALA A 89 16.50 -2.54 4.28
CA ALA A 89 17.86 -3.08 4.33
C ALA A 89 17.88 -4.62 4.31
N VAL A 90 16.97 -5.27 5.05
CA VAL A 90 16.80 -6.73 5.04
C VAL A 90 16.45 -7.20 3.63
N VAL A 91 15.40 -6.65 3.01
CA VAL A 91 14.94 -7.07 1.68
C VAL A 91 16.04 -6.89 0.63
N THR A 92 16.79 -5.80 0.72
CA THR A 92 17.94 -5.53 -0.15
C THR A 92 19.05 -6.57 0.03
N SER A 93 19.39 -6.94 1.27
CA SER A 93 20.41 -7.96 1.56
C SER A 93 20.05 -9.35 1.02
N LEU A 94 18.75 -9.61 0.81
CA LEU A 94 18.22 -10.83 0.22
C LEU A 94 18.21 -10.81 -1.31
N GLY A 95 18.65 -9.72 -1.95
CA GLY A 95 18.53 -9.53 -3.41
C GLY A 95 17.08 -9.53 -3.89
N SER A 96 16.16 -9.15 -3.00
CA SER A 96 14.71 -9.22 -3.22
C SER A 96 14.11 -7.84 -3.50
N GLN A 97 12.86 -7.79 -3.96
CA GLN A 97 12.20 -6.55 -4.35
C GLN A 97 11.19 -6.06 -3.30
N MET A 98 11.21 -4.76 -3.04
CA MET A 98 10.26 -4.11 -2.13
C MET A 98 8.86 -3.95 -2.74
N GLN A 99 8.71 -4.07 -4.06
CA GLN A 99 7.43 -3.90 -4.75
C GLN A 99 7.40 -4.78 -5.99
N GLU A 100 6.21 -5.24 -6.37
CA GLU A 100 6.00 -6.03 -7.58
C GLU A 100 4.60 -5.72 -8.13
N ALA A 101 4.52 -5.04 -9.28
CA ALA A 101 3.25 -4.83 -9.96
C ALA A 101 2.79 -6.12 -10.69
N PRO A 102 1.49 -6.45 -10.70
CA PRO A 102 0.38 -5.67 -10.15
C PRO A 102 0.04 -6.05 -8.70
N TYR A 103 0.91 -6.73 -7.94
CA TYR A 103 0.54 -7.36 -6.67
C TYR A 103 0.55 -6.39 -5.50
N TYR A 104 1.68 -5.75 -5.23
CA TYR A 104 1.86 -4.91 -4.03
C TYR A 104 2.89 -3.80 -4.24
N ASN A 105 2.70 -2.73 -3.48
CA ASN A 105 3.74 -1.70 -3.29
C ASN A 105 4.52 -1.94 -1.99
N LYS A 106 5.59 -1.15 -1.79
CA LYS A 106 6.49 -1.31 -0.63
C LYS A 106 5.82 -1.15 0.73
N TYR A 107 4.82 -0.28 0.82
CA TYR A 107 4.08 -0.02 2.04
C TYR A 107 3.16 -1.18 2.41
N ALA A 108 2.46 -1.77 1.45
CA ALA A 108 1.67 -2.98 1.66
C ALA A 108 2.54 -4.18 2.08
N LEU A 109 3.71 -4.36 1.45
CA LEU A 109 4.66 -5.40 1.84
C LEU A 109 5.14 -5.23 3.29
N TRP A 110 5.58 -4.03 3.64
CA TRP A 110 6.09 -3.74 4.98
C TRP A 110 5.02 -3.90 6.08
N ALA A 111 3.80 -3.42 5.83
CA ALA A 111 2.69 -3.58 6.75
C ALA A 111 2.31 -5.06 6.92
N THR A 112 2.26 -5.82 5.83
CA THR A 112 1.95 -7.26 5.84
C THR A 112 3.02 -8.06 6.56
N ALA A 113 4.31 -7.74 6.35
CA ALA A 113 5.41 -8.40 7.05
C ALA A 113 5.33 -8.16 8.57
N ASN A 114 5.13 -6.92 9.02
CA ASN A 114 5.00 -6.64 10.45
C ASN A 114 3.73 -7.26 11.04
N MET A 115 2.63 -7.33 10.29
CA MET A 115 1.43 -8.05 10.69
C MET A 115 1.70 -9.55 10.91
N ILE A 116 2.36 -10.21 9.96
CA ILE A 116 2.70 -11.64 10.08
C ILE A 116 3.57 -11.89 11.30
N TYR A 117 4.58 -11.03 11.55
CA TYR A 117 5.37 -11.14 12.77
C TYR A 117 4.51 -10.94 14.02
N SER A 118 3.68 -9.90 14.04
CA SER A 118 2.78 -9.62 15.16
C SER A 118 1.88 -10.81 15.50
N ASP A 119 1.35 -11.50 14.48
CA ASP A 119 0.39 -12.60 14.64
C ASP A 119 1.07 -13.96 14.92
N HIS A 120 2.31 -14.16 14.45
CA HIS A 120 2.95 -15.49 14.41
C HIS A 120 4.34 -15.59 15.05
N ALA A 121 4.88 -14.52 15.65
CA ALA A 121 6.26 -14.49 16.18
C ALA A 121 6.60 -15.67 17.11
N LYS A 122 5.68 -16.09 18.00
CA LYS A 122 5.90 -17.20 18.92
C LYS A 122 6.12 -18.52 18.18
N SER A 123 5.18 -18.92 17.34
CA SER A 123 5.28 -20.16 16.57
C SER A 123 6.46 -20.15 15.61
N LEU A 124 6.77 -19.01 14.98
CA LEU A 124 7.94 -18.88 14.12
C LEU A 124 9.24 -19.04 14.92
N SER A 125 9.32 -18.52 16.15
CA SER A 125 10.54 -18.60 16.97
C SER A 125 10.91 -20.02 17.41
N GLU A 126 9.97 -20.97 17.34
CA GLU A 126 10.23 -22.39 17.63
C GLU A 126 11.00 -23.09 16.51
N VAL A 127 10.93 -22.57 15.27
CA VAL A 127 11.45 -23.24 14.07
C VAL A 127 12.36 -22.35 13.20
N VAL A 128 12.40 -21.04 13.48
CA VAL A 128 13.20 -20.04 12.76
C VAL A 128 14.10 -19.31 13.74
N SER A 129 15.39 -19.19 13.39
CA SER A 129 16.34 -18.39 14.15
C SER A 129 15.94 -16.90 14.14
N GLU A 130 16.31 -16.13 15.16
CA GLU A 130 16.04 -14.68 15.17
C GLU A 130 16.67 -13.97 13.97
N ALA A 131 17.84 -14.43 13.51
CA ALA A 131 18.53 -13.89 12.35
C ALA A 131 17.79 -14.15 11.02
N ASP A 132 17.14 -15.31 10.89
CA ASP A 132 16.38 -15.69 9.69
C ASP A 132 14.92 -15.21 9.72
N MET A 133 14.43 -14.78 10.88
CA MET A 133 13.05 -14.32 11.08
C MET A 133 12.61 -13.27 10.04
N PRO A 134 13.38 -12.20 9.77
CA PRO A 134 12.98 -11.19 8.78
C PRO A 134 12.81 -11.77 7.37
N LYS A 135 13.65 -12.73 7.00
CA LYS A 135 13.64 -13.39 5.68
C LYS A 135 12.42 -14.28 5.52
N VAL A 136 12.09 -15.08 6.53
CA VAL A 136 10.91 -15.96 6.50
C VAL A 136 9.64 -15.11 6.45
N VAL A 137 9.54 -14.09 7.30
CA VAL A 137 8.38 -13.20 7.33
C VAL A 137 8.22 -12.42 6.03
N TYR A 138 9.30 -11.95 5.41
CA TYR A 138 9.26 -11.34 4.07
C TYR A 138 8.63 -12.30 3.05
N LYS A 139 9.10 -13.55 2.98
CA LYS A 139 8.56 -14.54 2.02
C LYS A 139 7.07 -14.80 2.26
N MET A 140 6.66 -14.98 3.51
CA MET A 140 5.26 -15.17 3.87
C MET A 140 4.41 -13.95 3.49
N ALA A 141 4.93 -12.73 3.64
CA ALA A 141 4.23 -11.51 3.23
C ALA A 141 4.03 -11.45 1.72
N VAL A 142 5.06 -11.79 0.94
CA VAL A 142 4.97 -11.89 -0.52
C VAL A 142 3.95 -12.93 -0.95
N GLU A 143 3.99 -14.13 -0.36
CA GLU A 143 3.00 -15.18 -0.63
C GLU A 143 1.58 -14.71 -0.31
N LYS A 144 1.39 -14.03 0.82
CA LYS A 144 0.09 -13.50 1.23
C LYS A 144 -0.45 -12.43 0.29
N LEU A 145 0.40 -11.54 -0.20
CA LEU A 145 0.03 -10.44 -1.11
C LEU A 145 -0.16 -10.90 -2.57
N LYS A 146 0.38 -12.08 -2.91
CA LYS A 146 0.24 -12.72 -4.23
C LYS A 146 -0.77 -13.86 -4.22
N ASP A 147 -1.52 -14.02 -3.13
CA ASP A 147 -2.54 -15.05 -2.96
C ASP A 147 -3.63 -14.91 -4.06
N PRO A 148 -3.77 -15.91 -4.95
CA PRO A 148 -4.74 -15.85 -6.04
C PRO A 148 -6.20 -15.89 -5.55
N ASP A 149 -6.45 -16.45 -4.37
CA ASP A 149 -7.79 -16.52 -3.79
C ASP A 149 -8.20 -15.17 -3.17
N ARG A 150 -7.22 -14.35 -2.76
CA ARG A 150 -7.43 -13.05 -2.13
C ARG A 150 -6.48 -11.98 -2.71
N PRO A 151 -6.62 -11.62 -3.99
CA PRO A 151 -5.68 -10.73 -4.66
C PRO A 151 -5.64 -9.32 -4.06
N ARG A 152 -6.71 -8.87 -3.37
CA ARG A 152 -6.86 -7.53 -2.77
C ARG A 152 -7.06 -7.60 -1.27
N PHE A 153 -6.21 -8.37 -0.59
CA PHE A 153 -6.31 -8.69 0.83
C PHE A 153 -6.07 -7.49 1.76
N ALA A 154 -5.07 -6.64 1.46
CA ALA A 154 -4.49 -5.72 2.45
C ALA A 154 -5.51 -4.73 3.03
N ARG A 155 -6.17 -3.93 2.19
CA ARG A 155 -7.09 -2.89 2.68
C ARG A 155 -8.28 -3.44 3.47
N PRO A 156 -9.02 -4.48 2.97
CA PRO A 156 -10.10 -5.08 3.75
C PRO A 156 -9.64 -5.66 5.08
N TYR A 157 -8.45 -6.28 5.13
CA TYR A 157 -7.91 -6.85 6.37
C TYR A 157 -7.60 -5.77 7.41
N PHE A 158 -7.00 -4.66 6.96
CA PHE A 158 -6.62 -3.55 7.84
C PHE A 158 -7.77 -2.57 8.14
N GLY A 159 -8.95 -2.75 7.56
CA GLY A 159 -10.11 -1.87 7.78
C GLY A 159 -9.98 -0.49 7.11
N LEU A 160 -9.37 -0.45 5.92
CA LEU A 160 -9.10 0.76 5.13
C LEU A 160 -9.95 0.90 3.87
#